data_AF-A0A0F8VIP1-F1
#
_entry.id   AF-A0A0F8VIP1-F1
#
_cell.length_a   1.000
_cell.length_b   1.000
_cell.length_c   1.000
_cell.angle_alpha   90.00
_cell.angle_beta   90.00
_cell.angle_gamma   90.00
#
_symmetry.space_group_name_H-M   'P 1'
#
loop_
_entity.id
_entity.type
_entity.pdbx_description
1 polymer ?
#
loop_
_entity_poly.entity_id
_entity_poly.type
_entity_poly.pdbx_seq_one_letter_code
_entity_poly.pdbx_strand_id
1 'polypeptide(L)'
;MKLSNLSVITATLAMRSPSRGQLSMYPPGGAGRIEVTVNGDLSTSGCLNVDGAWTVNTGNCAAVFGNGQGGISTENGWLILDEDSNITTTTTTWSTAWVGTHTNQDRTAHYLQANVGNTGGEPWGGQLWFSDQAPEGDAVVTLNGKHIHAPVHVILTFASTAGDS
;
A
#
# COMPACT_ATOMS: atom_id res chain seq x y z
N MET A 1 -28.71 68.42 17.94
CA MET A 1 -28.58 67.32 18.91
C MET A 1 -27.70 66.25 18.28
N LYS A 2 -26.50 66.03 18.83
CA LYS A 2 -25.57 64.96 18.44
C LYS A 2 -26.11 63.63 18.96
N LEU A 3 -26.13 62.59 18.14
CA LEU A 3 -26.17 61.21 18.61
C LEU A 3 -25.11 60.40 17.85
N SER A 4 -24.21 59.84 18.65
CA SER A 4 -22.97 59.18 18.29
C SER A 4 -23.19 57.73 17.86
N ASN A 5 -22.33 57.28 16.94
CA ASN A 5 -21.68 55.97 16.81
C ASN A 5 -22.31 54.74 17.45
N LEU A 6 -22.40 53.65 16.68
CA LEU A 6 -21.76 52.38 17.02
C LEU A 6 -21.69 51.46 15.80
N SER A 7 -20.54 51.46 15.13
CA SER A 7 -20.20 50.45 14.13
C SER A 7 -19.67 49.23 14.87
N VAL A 8 -20.43 48.12 14.82
CA VAL A 8 -19.99 46.84 15.36
C VAL A 8 -19.25 46.11 14.24
N ILE A 9 -17.92 46.11 14.30
CA ILE A 9 -17.09 45.25 13.45
C ILE A 9 -17.13 43.86 14.08
N THR A 10 -17.94 42.97 13.50
CA THR A 10 -17.91 41.54 13.84
C THR A 10 -16.62 40.95 13.31
N ALA A 11 -15.61 40.83 14.17
CA ALA A 11 -14.42 40.06 13.86
C ALA A 11 -14.74 38.56 13.96
N THR A 12 -15.07 37.94 12.83
CA THR A 12 -15.07 36.47 12.72
C THR A 12 -13.64 35.96 12.81
N LEU A 13 -13.23 35.49 13.98
CA LEU A 13 -12.11 34.57 14.09
C LEU A 13 -12.51 33.25 13.41
N ALA A 14 -12.12 33.10 12.15
CA ALA A 14 -12.09 31.79 11.51
C ALA A 14 -11.01 30.96 12.22
N MET A 15 -11.42 30.17 13.21
CA MET A 15 -10.61 29.09 13.75
C MET A 15 -10.31 28.15 12.58
N ARG A 16 -9.13 28.31 11.97
CA ARG A 16 -8.56 27.29 11.08
C ARG A 16 -8.33 26.07 11.95
N SER A 17 -9.27 25.14 11.92
CA SER A 17 -9.02 23.79 12.38
C SER A 17 -7.76 23.31 11.66
N PRO A 18 -6.73 22.80 12.37
CA PRO A 18 -5.63 22.14 11.69
C PRO A 18 -6.26 20.98 10.91
N SER A 19 -6.24 21.07 9.59
CA SER A 19 -6.57 19.95 8.72
C SER A 19 -5.63 18.83 9.14
N ARG A 20 -6.15 17.83 9.87
CA ARG A 20 -5.45 16.55 10.05
C ARG A 20 -5.00 16.13 8.65
N GLY A 21 -3.71 15.91 8.47
CA GLY A 21 -3.09 15.66 7.16
C GLY A 21 -3.97 14.75 6.33
N GLN A 22 -4.39 15.23 5.16
CA GLN A 22 -5.38 14.56 4.33
C GLN A 22 -4.75 13.26 3.82
N LEU A 23 -5.15 12.12 4.40
CA LEU A 23 -4.79 10.80 3.89
C LEU A 23 -5.24 10.73 2.43
N SER A 24 -4.27 10.57 1.53
CA SER A 24 -4.53 10.51 0.09
C SER A 24 -4.33 9.07 -0.38
N MET A 25 -5.25 8.58 -1.20
CA MET A 25 -5.16 7.25 -1.80
C MET A 25 -4.81 7.39 -3.26
N TYR A 26 -3.65 6.90 -3.67
CA TYR A 26 -3.21 6.89 -5.06
C TYR A 26 -2.32 5.67 -5.37
N PRO A 27 -2.18 5.29 -6.65
CA PRO A 27 -1.25 4.25 -7.05
C PRO A 27 0.22 4.61 -6.79
N PRO A 28 1.07 3.64 -6.40
CA PRO A 28 2.51 3.86 -6.28
C PRO A 28 3.16 4.27 -7.60
N GLY A 29 4.20 5.11 -7.51
CA GLY A 29 4.95 5.62 -8.65
C GLY A 29 6.46 5.69 -8.37
N GLY A 30 7.27 5.29 -9.36
CA GLY A 30 8.72 5.29 -9.28
C GLY A 30 9.33 4.01 -8.75
N ALA A 31 10.64 4.03 -8.47
CA ALA A 31 11.38 2.89 -7.94
C ALA A 31 11.10 2.70 -6.44
N GLY A 32 11.09 1.44 -5.99
CA GLY A 32 10.89 1.09 -4.59
C GLY A 32 11.08 -0.40 -4.31
N ARG A 33 10.53 -0.84 -3.19
CA ARG A 33 10.35 -2.25 -2.80
C ARG A 33 8.99 -2.43 -2.14
N ILE A 34 8.44 -3.64 -2.15
CA ILE A 34 7.27 -3.97 -1.34
C ILE A 34 7.73 -4.62 -0.04
N GLU A 35 7.60 -3.88 1.05
CA GLU A 35 7.86 -4.37 2.40
C GLU A 35 6.62 -5.09 2.94
N VAL A 36 6.86 -6.19 3.66
CA VAL A 36 5.84 -6.98 4.33
C VAL A 36 6.07 -6.85 5.82
N THR A 37 5.07 -6.38 6.54
CA THR A 37 5.11 -6.26 8.01
C THR A 37 3.99 -7.09 8.60
N VAL A 38 4.32 -8.04 9.48
CA VAL A 38 3.31 -8.79 10.21
C VAL A 38 2.52 -7.85 11.13
N ASN A 39 1.20 -7.94 11.05
CA ASN A 39 0.29 -7.11 11.81
C ASN A 39 0.21 -7.63 13.26
N GLY A 40 0.97 -7.01 14.16
CA GLY A 40 0.96 -7.31 15.61
C GLY A 40 2.29 -7.82 16.16
N ASP A 41 3.16 -8.39 15.33
CA ASP A 41 4.53 -8.78 15.69
C ASP A 41 5.52 -8.25 14.65
N LEU A 42 6.46 -7.38 15.06
CA LEU A 42 7.42 -6.76 14.15
C LEU A 42 8.62 -7.64 13.81
N SER A 43 8.83 -8.74 14.55
CA SER A 43 10.03 -9.59 14.44
C SER A 43 10.11 -10.40 13.15
N THR A 44 9.00 -10.54 12.42
CA THR A 44 8.92 -11.26 11.14
C THR A 44 8.60 -10.32 9.98
N SER A 45 9.34 -9.22 9.88
CA SER A 45 9.25 -8.31 8.73
C SER A 45 10.10 -8.83 7.57
N GLY A 46 9.62 -8.65 6.35
CA GLY A 46 10.27 -9.11 5.13
C GLY A 46 9.87 -8.26 3.94
N CYS A 47 9.86 -8.87 2.75
CA CYS A 47 9.57 -8.20 1.51
C CYS A 47 8.97 -9.18 0.48
N LEU A 48 8.43 -8.64 -0.60
CA LEU A 48 8.11 -9.47 -1.76
C LEU A 48 9.38 -9.72 -2.59
N ASN A 49 9.55 -10.96 -3.03
CA ASN A 49 10.57 -11.35 -3.98
C ASN A 49 10.13 -11.06 -5.44
N VAL A 50 10.95 -11.47 -6.41
CA VAL A 50 10.69 -11.19 -7.83
C VAL A 50 9.41 -11.85 -8.35
N ASP A 51 8.93 -12.92 -7.72
CA ASP A 51 7.70 -13.64 -8.08
C ASP A 51 6.44 -13.10 -7.35
N GLY A 52 6.60 -12.08 -6.50
CA GLY A 52 5.52 -11.55 -5.68
C GLY A 52 5.22 -12.38 -4.42
N ALA A 53 6.11 -13.31 -4.04
CA ALA A 53 5.99 -14.09 -2.81
C ALA A 53 6.71 -13.40 -1.64
N TRP A 54 6.16 -13.52 -0.43
CA TRP A 54 6.77 -13.00 0.78
C TRP A 54 7.97 -13.85 1.20
N THR A 55 9.10 -13.18 1.47
CA THR A 55 10.31 -13.76 2.04
C THR A 55 10.83 -12.90 3.20
N VAL A 56 11.50 -13.54 4.16
CA VAL A 56 12.29 -12.86 5.21
C VAL A 56 13.78 -12.76 4.87
N ASN A 57 14.24 -13.44 3.82
CA ASN A 57 15.61 -13.28 3.33
C ASN A 57 15.71 -11.97 2.53
N THR A 58 16.35 -10.97 3.12
CA THR A 58 16.48 -9.63 2.53
C THR A 58 17.31 -9.60 1.25
N GLY A 59 18.17 -10.59 1.01
CA GLY A 59 18.91 -10.75 -0.24
C GLY A 59 18.01 -11.10 -1.44
N ASN A 60 16.80 -11.60 -1.18
CA ASN A 60 15.82 -11.98 -2.20
C ASN A 60 14.73 -10.91 -2.40
N CYS A 61 14.81 -9.76 -1.74
CA CYS A 61 13.86 -8.67 -1.93
C CYS A 61 13.91 -8.14 -3.36
N ALA A 62 12.76 -8.08 -4.01
CA ALA A 62 12.67 -7.46 -5.32
C ALA A 62 12.77 -5.94 -5.24
N ALA A 63 13.59 -5.37 -6.12
CA ALA A 63 13.35 -4.01 -6.58
C ALA A 63 12.05 -4.01 -7.40
N VAL A 64 11.22 -2.99 -7.19
CA VAL A 64 9.97 -2.81 -7.92
C VAL A 64 9.89 -1.42 -8.54
N PHE A 65 9.02 -1.29 -9.54
CA PHE A 65 8.69 -0.01 -10.14
C PHE A 65 7.17 0.16 -10.22
N GLY A 66 6.65 1.20 -9.55
CA GLY A 66 5.28 1.64 -9.67
C GLY A 66 5.12 2.55 -10.90
N ASN A 67 4.13 2.28 -11.76
CA ASN A 67 3.90 3.09 -12.96
C ASN A 67 3.02 4.34 -12.72
N GLY A 68 2.56 4.57 -11.48
CA GLY A 68 1.68 5.69 -11.12
C GLY A 68 0.24 5.55 -11.61
N GLN A 69 -0.12 4.43 -12.22
CA GLN A 69 -1.44 4.17 -12.82
C GLN A 69 -2.11 2.89 -12.28
N GLY A 70 -1.48 2.26 -11.29
CA GLY A 70 -1.97 1.03 -10.65
C GLY A 70 -1.06 -0.17 -10.83
N GLY A 71 -0.08 -0.10 -11.74
CA GLY A 71 0.85 -1.19 -12.03
C GLY A 71 2.09 -1.13 -11.16
N ILE A 72 2.52 -2.30 -10.67
CA ILE A 72 3.79 -2.49 -9.96
C ILE A 72 4.52 -3.63 -10.64
N SER A 73 5.71 -3.39 -11.17
CA SER A 73 6.54 -4.42 -11.81
C SER A 73 7.69 -4.85 -10.94
N THR A 74 8.07 -6.12 -11.06
CA THR A 74 9.31 -6.74 -10.62
C THR A 74 10.16 -7.10 -11.85
N GLU A 75 11.29 -7.79 -11.66
CA GLU A 75 12.06 -8.38 -12.75
C GLU A 75 11.28 -9.42 -13.56
N ASN A 76 10.39 -10.19 -12.91
CA ASN A 76 9.63 -11.28 -13.55
C ASN A 76 8.30 -10.84 -14.17
N GLY A 77 7.92 -9.56 -14.03
CA GLY A 77 6.73 -9.01 -14.67
C GLY A 77 5.92 -8.11 -13.74
N TRP A 78 4.63 -7.98 -14.00
CA TRP A 78 3.71 -7.17 -13.22
C TRP A 78 3.09 -7.97 -12.09
N LEU A 79 3.05 -7.39 -10.90
CA LEU A 79 2.28 -7.92 -9.78
C LEU A 79 0.79 -7.87 -10.13
N ILE A 80 0.14 -9.01 -10.05
CA ILE A 80 -1.29 -9.20 -10.27
C ILE A 80 -1.88 -10.04 -9.14
N LEU A 81 -3.21 -10.12 -9.11
CA LEU A 81 -3.91 -11.16 -8.36
C LEU A 81 -4.40 -12.23 -9.32
N ASP A 82 -4.17 -13.49 -8.96
CA ASP A 82 -4.79 -14.62 -9.66
C ASP A 82 -6.29 -14.76 -9.30
N GLU A 83 -6.93 -15.80 -9.84
CA GLU A 83 -8.36 -16.07 -9.61
C GLU A 83 -8.68 -16.33 -8.12
N ASP A 84 -7.73 -16.86 -7.37
CA ASP A 84 -7.84 -17.13 -5.92
C ASP A 84 -7.44 -15.91 -5.07
N SER A 85 -7.12 -14.77 -5.69
CA SER A 85 -6.63 -13.56 -5.04
C SER A 85 -5.26 -13.70 -4.36
N ASN A 86 -4.42 -14.61 -4.85
CA ASN A 86 -3.00 -14.66 -4.49
C ASN A 86 -2.20 -13.61 -5.25
N ILE A 87 -1.19 -13.03 -4.60
CA ILE A 87 -0.20 -12.22 -5.30
C ILE A 87 0.68 -13.13 -6.16
N THR A 88 0.79 -12.79 -7.44
CA THR A 88 1.69 -13.45 -8.39
C THR A 88 2.18 -12.45 -9.44
N THR A 89 3.02 -12.89 -10.39
CA THR A 89 3.53 -12.07 -11.48
C THR A 89 3.11 -12.56 -12.86
N THR A 90 2.90 -11.64 -13.80
CA THR A 90 2.74 -11.96 -15.22
C THR A 90 3.49 -10.98 -16.12
N THR A 91 3.98 -11.46 -17.26
CA THR A 91 4.64 -10.62 -18.28
C THR A 91 3.66 -10.03 -19.29
N THR A 92 2.39 -10.44 -19.25
CA THR A 92 1.42 -10.16 -20.33
C THR A 92 0.66 -8.84 -20.18
N THR A 93 0.25 -8.52 -18.96
CA THR A 93 -0.53 -7.32 -18.66
C THR A 93 -0.24 -6.85 -17.24
N TRP A 94 -0.55 -5.60 -16.96
CA TRP A 94 -0.37 -5.02 -15.64
C TRP A 94 -1.72 -4.77 -14.98
N SER A 95 -1.75 -4.94 -13.66
CA SER A 95 -2.92 -4.65 -12.84
C SER A 95 -3.11 -3.13 -12.73
N THR A 96 -4.28 -2.59 -13.05
CA THR A 96 -4.61 -1.17 -12.78
C THR A 96 -5.09 -0.93 -11.34
N ALA A 97 -4.99 -1.96 -10.50
CA ALA A 97 -5.71 -2.03 -9.25
C ALA A 97 -4.90 -1.66 -8.01
N TRP A 98 -3.56 -1.54 -8.11
CA TRP A 98 -2.74 -1.27 -6.94
C TRP A 98 -2.86 0.19 -6.49
N VAL A 99 -3.25 0.38 -5.23
CA VAL A 99 -3.37 1.70 -4.58
C VAL A 99 -2.81 1.61 -3.17
N GLY A 100 -2.31 2.72 -2.63
CA GLY A 100 -1.88 2.79 -1.24
C GLY A 100 -2.27 4.10 -0.58
N THR A 101 -2.17 4.13 0.74
CA THR A 101 -2.45 5.31 1.58
C THR A 101 -1.15 6.08 1.80
N HIS A 102 -1.17 7.36 1.49
CA HIS A 102 -0.06 8.27 1.70
C HIS A 102 -0.39 9.24 2.83
N THR A 103 0.45 9.24 3.87
CA THR A 103 0.26 10.00 5.11
C THR A 103 0.73 11.46 5.02
N ASN A 104 1.44 11.79 3.97
CA ASN A 104 2.07 13.06 3.63
C ASN A 104 2.39 13.02 2.11
N GLN A 105 2.92 14.08 1.52
CA GLN A 105 3.30 14.11 0.08
C GLN A 105 4.47 13.14 -0.26
N ASP A 106 4.76 12.18 0.62
CA ASP A 106 5.79 11.17 0.42
C ASP A 106 5.34 10.15 -0.63
N ARG A 107 6.35 9.58 -1.29
CA ARG A 107 6.16 8.57 -2.33
C ARG A 107 5.96 7.17 -1.75
N THR A 108 6.18 7.00 -0.45
CA THR A 108 5.90 5.75 0.27
C THR A 108 4.41 5.57 0.49
N ALA A 109 3.88 4.42 0.08
CA ALA A 109 2.47 4.08 0.19
C ALA A 109 2.29 3.01 1.27
N HIS A 110 1.58 3.35 2.35
CA HIS A 110 1.22 2.40 3.40
C HIS A 110 -0.12 1.73 3.10
N TYR A 111 -0.33 0.53 3.64
CA TYR A 111 -1.56 -0.24 3.41
C TYR A 111 -1.83 -0.41 1.91
N LEU A 112 -0.86 -0.95 1.19
CA LEU A 112 -0.97 -1.23 -0.23
C LEU A 112 -2.05 -2.30 -0.47
N GLN A 113 -2.98 -2.01 -1.37
CA GLN A 113 -4.16 -2.81 -1.69
C GLN A 113 -4.22 -3.03 -3.20
N ALA A 114 -4.87 -4.10 -3.64
CA ALA A 114 -5.18 -4.37 -5.04
C ALA A 114 -6.69 -4.55 -5.21
N ASN A 115 -7.36 -3.55 -5.76
CA ASN A 115 -8.80 -3.64 -6.02
C ASN A 115 -9.11 -4.06 -7.46
N VAL A 116 -9.18 -5.38 -7.70
CA VAL A 116 -9.42 -5.96 -9.01
C VAL A 116 -10.87 -6.45 -9.15
N GLY A 117 -11.85 -5.75 -8.55
CA GLY A 117 -13.25 -6.09 -8.76
C GLY A 117 -14.22 -5.18 -8.01
N ASN A 118 -15.18 -4.59 -8.71
CA ASN A 118 -16.38 -4.08 -8.07
C ASN A 118 -17.12 -5.28 -7.47
N THR A 119 -16.99 -5.51 -6.16
CA THR A 119 -17.84 -6.37 -5.31
C THR A 119 -18.80 -7.28 -6.10
N GLY A 120 -18.30 -8.41 -6.64
CA GLY A 120 -19.16 -9.37 -7.34
C GLY A 120 -18.54 -10.32 -8.36
N GLY A 121 -17.27 -10.16 -8.76
CA GLY A 121 -16.64 -11.07 -9.74
C GLY A 121 -15.33 -11.75 -9.34
N GLU A 122 -14.64 -11.22 -8.32
CA GLU A 122 -13.26 -11.57 -7.87
C GLU A 122 -12.18 -11.15 -8.90
N PRO A 123 -10.94 -10.65 -8.58
CA PRO A 123 -10.13 -10.62 -7.34
C PRO A 123 -10.27 -9.44 -6.34
N TRP A 124 -9.73 -9.59 -5.11
CA TRP A 124 -9.58 -8.48 -4.16
C TRP A 124 -8.42 -8.69 -3.16
N GLY A 125 -7.58 -7.68 -2.99
CA GLY A 125 -6.58 -7.56 -1.93
C GLY A 125 -6.77 -6.25 -1.15
N GLY A 126 -6.88 -6.36 0.17
CA GLY A 126 -7.22 -5.25 1.06
C GLY A 126 -6.01 -4.64 1.79
N GLN A 127 -6.28 -3.86 2.83
CA GLN A 127 -5.23 -3.30 3.70
C GLN A 127 -4.44 -4.39 4.45
N LEU A 128 -5.07 -5.56 4.63
CA LEU A 128 -4.47 -6.75 5.21
C LEU A 128 -4.37 -7.85 4.16
N TRP A 129 -3.29 -8.61 4.26
CA TRP A 129 -2.98 -9.77 3.46
C TRP A 129 -2.73 -10.96 4.36
N PHE A 130 -2.94 -12.16 3.83
CA PHE A 130 -3.13 -13.36 4.65
C PHE A 130 -2.24 -14.50 4.19
N SER A 131 -1.80 -15.31 5.15
CA SER A 131 -1.07 -16.55 4.92
C SER A 131 -1.25 -17.53 6.09
N ASP A 132 -1.14 -18.83 5.81
CA ASP A 132 -1.16 -19.89 6.82
C ASP A 132 0.10 -19.94 7.69
N GLN A 133 1.20 -19.38 7.20
CA GLN A 133 2.48 -19.36 7.90
C GLN A 133 3.35 -18.17 7.47
N ALA A 134 4.32 -17.81 8.31
CA ALA A 134 5.40 -16.92 7.90
C ALA A 134 6.52 -17.73 7.22
N PRO A 135 7.25 -17.13 6.26
CA PRO A 135 8.44 -17.77 5.72
C PRO A 135 9.53 -17.90 6.78
N GLU A 136 10.24 -19.02 6.77
CA GLU A 136 11.42 -19.28 7.62
C GLU A 136 12.66 -19.53 6.75
N GLY A 137 13.80 -18.98 7.15
CA GLY A 137 15.05 -19.10 6.39
C GLY A 137 14.92 -18.57 4.96
N ASP A 138 15.17 -19.44 3.98
CA ASP A 138 15.08 -19.12 2.54
C ASP A 138 13.71 -19.45 1.93
N ALA A 139 12.74 -19.92 2.73
CA ALA A 139 11.40 -20.20 2.24
C ALA A 139 10.70 -18.93 1.76
N VAL A 140 9.75 -19.12 0.85
CA VAL A 140 8.86 -18.08 0.35
C VAL A 140 7.42 -18.51 0.55
N VAL A 141 6.55 -17.53 0.76
CA VAL A 141 5.13 -17.78 1.05
C VAL A 141 4.26 -16.86 0.21
N THR A 142 3.25 -17.43 -0.42
CA THR A 142 2.26 -16.68 -1.18
C THR A 142 1.33 -15.91 -0.24
N LEU A 143 1.09 -14.63 -0.53
CA LEU A 143 0.11 -13.82 0.18
C LEU A 143 -1.22 -13.82 -0.55
N ASN A 144 -2.29 -13.98 0.20
CA ASN A 144 -3.66 -13.99 -0.32
C ASN A 144 -4.45 -12.76 0.16
N GLY A 145 -5.28 -12.20 -0.71
CA GLY A 145 -6.07 -11.00 -0.44
C GLY A 145 -7.42 -11.25 0.27
N LYS A 146 -7.85 -12.52 0.40
CA LYS A 146 -9.18 -12.92 0.89
C LYS A 146 -9.19 -13.96 1.99
N HIS A 147 -8.07 -14.58 2.30
CA HIS A 147 -7.98 -15.65 3.29
C HIS A 147 -8.03 -15.12 4.74
N ILE A 148 -9.10 -14.40 5.10
CA ILE A 148 -9.24 -13.62 6.36
C ILE A 148 -9.16 -14.45 7.65
N HIS A 149 -9.22 -15.78 7.55
CA HIS A 149 -9.14 -16.70 8.68
C HIS A 149 -7.75 -17.30 8.88
N ALA A 150 -6.79 -16.95 8.02
CA ALA A 150 -5.43 -17.42 8.15
C ALA A 150 -4.77 -16.86 9.43
N PRO A 151 -3.90 -17.61 10.11
CA PRO A 151 -3.27 -17.18 11.36
C PRO A 151 -2.28 -16.01 11.19
N VAL A 152 -1.71 -15.80 10.00
CA VAL A 152 -0.74 -14.72 9.75
C VAL A 152 -1.40 -13.63 8.92
N HIS A 153 -1.42 -12.43 9.50
CA HIS A 153 -1.91 -11.22 8.84
C HIS A 153 -0.74 -10.26 8.63
N VAL A 154 -0.63 -9.68 7.43
CA VAL A 154 0.44 -8.75 7.10
C VAL A 154 -0.10 -7.49 6.44
N ILE A 155 0.67 -6.43 6.52
CA ILE A 155 0.47 -5.18 5.81
C ILE A 155 1.57 -5.06 4.75
N LEU A 156 1.19 -4.62 3.56
CA LEU A 156 2.12 -4.29 2.50
C LEU A 156 2.38 -2.79 2.48
N THR A 157 3.65 -2.41 2.36
CA THR A 157 4.09 -1.02 2.17
C THR A 157 4.92 -0.93 0.90
N PHE A 158 4.57 -0.01 0.01
CA PHE A 158 5.47 0.41 -1.07
C PHE A 158 6.47 1.40 -0.48
N ALA A 159 7.70 0.95 -0.24
CA ALA A 159 8.79 1.79 0.23
C ALA A 159 9.53 2.40 -0.98
N SER A 160 9.30 3.69 -1.22
CA SER A 160 9.96 4.41 -2.32
C SER A 160 11.45 4.56 -2.05
N THR A 161 12.28 4.28 -3.06
CA THR A 161 13.73 4.53 -3.03
C THR A 161 14.12 5.84 -3.72
N ALA A 162 13.15 6.53 -4.32
CA ALA A 162 13.35 7.88 -4.86
C ALA A 162 13.50 8.89 -3.71
N GLY A 163 14.74 9.13 -3.29
CA GLY A 163 15.10 10.01 -2.18
C GLY A 163 16.42 9.69 -1.49
N ASP A 164 17.02 8.52 -1.73
CA ASP A 164 18.28 8.08 -1.12
C ASP A 164 19.55 8.55 -1.87
N SER A 165 19.47 9.67 -2.58
CA SER A 165 20.58 10.27 -3.34
C SER A 165 21.21 11.46 -2.63
#